data_AF-A0A7V5TPA5-F1
#
_entry.id   AF-A0A7V5TPA5-F1
#
_cell.length_a   1.000
_cell.length_b   1.000
_cell.length_c   1.000
_cell.angle_alpha   90.00
_cell.angle_beta   90.00
_cell.angle_gamma   90.00
#
_symmetry.space_group_name_H-M   'P 1'
#
loop_
_entity.id
_entity.type
_entity.pdbx_description
1 polymer ?
#
loop_
_entity_poly.entity_id
_entity_poly.type
_entity_poly.pdbx_seq_one_letter_code
_entity_poly.pdbx_strand_id
1 'polypeptide(L)'
;MAEREIRHHGICTWQPASACEGCPLSGRLKCRFDWGALLHFIALFFGFAIPAIIGAIQGGYGWYLLGWAAYSLIFFELWEGRILCSHCPYYAEDGRVLHCIANYGLFKVWRFHPEPMSKAEKAQLWVGLSILMGFPFPFLLLGRQFAWALVSLWGAGLFFWTLRRYTCSQCVNFSCPLNTVPQELVDEYLRRNPVMGKAWGKAV
;
A
#
# COMPACT_ATOMS: atom_id res chain seq x y z
N MET A 1 38.57 -3.13 6.58
CA MET A 1 38.12 -1.75 6.29
C MET A 1 37.32 -1.69 4.99
N ALA A 2 36.31 -2.55 4.82
CA ALA A 2 35.53 -2.65 3.57
C ALA A 2 34.02 -2.79 3.86
N GLU A 3 33.49 -1.92 4.73
CA GLU A 3 32.09 -1.98 5.19
C GLU A 3 31.42 -0.60 5.37
N ARG A 4 31.95 0.47 4.76
CA ARG A 4 31.52 1.85 5.10
C ARG A 4 30.96 2.73 3.99
N GLU A 5 30.73 2.22 2.77
CA GLU A 5 30.35 3.09 1.63
C GLU A 5 29.14 2.63 0.78
N ILE A 6 28.19 1.88 1.35
CA ILE A 6 26.89 1.62 0.69
C ILE A 6 25.76 1.84 1.71
N ARG A 7 25.65 3.06 2.25
CA ARG A 7 24.61 3.45 3.22
C ARG A 7 23.55 4.43 2.68
N HIS A 8 23.51 4.61 1.37
CA HIS A 8 22.38 5.25 0.70
C HIS A 8 22.01 4.34 -0.46
N HIS A 9 20.84 3.73 -0.46
CA HIS A 9 20.35 3.01 -1.65
C HIS A 9 20.11 3.95 -2.86
N GLY A 10 20.54 5.22 -2.82
CA GLY A 10 20.45 6.17 -3.91
C GLY A 10 19.02 6.46 -4.38
N ILE A 11 18.01 6.04 -3.63
CA ILE A 11 16.60 6.13 -4.00
C ILE A 11 16.13 7.57 -3.89
N CYS A 12 15.57 8.09 -4.99
CA CYS A 12 15.07 9.46 -5.09
C CYS A 12 14.11 9.85 -3.93
N THR A 13 13.20 8.94 -3.54
CA THR A 13 12.26 9.07 -2.41
C THR A 13 12.89 9.43 -1.06
N TRP A 14 14.18 9.12 -0.85
CA TRP A 14 14.87 9.32 0.43
C TRP A 14 15.98 10.38 0.39
N GLN A 15 16.16 11.07 -0.74
CA GLN A 15 17.10 12.19 -0.85
C GLN A 15 16.67 13.37 0.06
N PRO A 16 17.52 14.33 0.41
CA PRO A 16 17.05 15.54 1.13
C PRO A 16 16.12 16.40 0.26
N ALA A 17 15.28 17.23 0.88
CA ALA A 17 14.33 18.09 0.16
C ALA A 17 15.02 19.09 -0.79
N SER A 18 16.20 19.58 -0.42
CA SER A 18 17.04 20.45 -1.27
C SER A 18 17.44 19.77 -2.58
N ALA A 19 17.69 18.46 -2.56
CA ALA A 19 17.98 17.68 -3.78
C ALA A 19 16.74 17.48 -4.67
N CYS A 20 15.56 17.92 -4.22
CA CYS A 20 14.30 17.91 -4.99
C CYS A 20 13.85 19.30 -5.43
N GLU A 21 14.63 20.35 -5.19
CA GLU A 21 14.34 21.69 -5.72
C GLU A 21 14.32 21.67 -7.25
N GLY A 22 13.26 22.22 -7.85
CA GLY A 22 13.06 22.17 -9.30
C GLY A 22 12.73 20.79 -9.87
N CYS A 23 12.47 19.78 -9.02
CA CYS A 23 12.12 18.45 -9.51
C CYS A 23 10.75 18.45 -10.21
N PRO A 24 10.65 18.06 -11.49
CA PRO A 24 9.39 18.06 -12.25
C PRO A 24 8.36 17.04 -11.72
N LEU A 25 8.79 16.12 -10.85
CA LEU A 25 7.92 15.13 -10.19
C LEU A 25 7.33 15.65 -8.87
N SER A 26 7.87 16.75 -8.33
CA SER A 26 7.41 17.35 -7.08
C SER A 26 5.94 17.75 -7.19
N GLY A 27 5.13 17.37 -6.19
CA GLY A 27 3.68 17.60 -6.19
C GLY A 27 2.86 16.75 -7.17
N ARG A 28 3.51 16.08 -8.14
CA ARG A 28 2.85 15.13 -9.06
C ARG A 28 2.87 13.71 -8.55
N LEU A 29 3.91 13.36 -7.78
CA LEU A 29 4.06 12.06 -7.12
C LEU A 29 4.17 12.24 -5.61
N LYS A 30 3.60 11.30 -4.86
CA LYS A 30 3.73 11.17 -3.40
C LYS A 30 5.07 10.50 -3.06
N CYS A 31 6.15 11.21 -3.36
CA CYS A 31 7.53 10.78 -3.10
C CYS A 31 7.95 10.94 -1.63
N ARG A 32 7.15 11.62 -0.79
CA ARG A 32 7.45 11.85 0.62
C ARG A 32 6.29 11.42 1.49
N PHE A 33 6.64 10.93 2.68
CA PHE A 33 5.66 10.63 3.70
C PHE A 33 4.89 11.90 4.07
N ASP A 34 3.58 11.74 4.22
CA ASP A 34 2.65 12.79 4.57
C ASP A 34 1.59 12.23 5.50
N TRP A 35 1.46 12.83 6.68
CA TRP A 35 0.48 12.40 7.69
C TRP A 35 -0.95 12.58 7.21
N GLY A 36 -1.23 13.63 6.43
CA GLY A 36 -2.57 13.86 5.87
C GLY A 36 -3.00 12.71 4.96
N ALA A 37 -2.11 12.27 4.06
CA ALA A 37 -2.34 11.13 3.19
C ALA A 37 -2.54 9.82 3.96
N LEU A 38 -1.74 9.57 5.00
CA LEU A 38 -1.91 8.40 5.86
C LEU A 38 -3.26 8.41 6.59
N LEU A 39 -3.62 9.53 7.22
CA LEU A 39 -4.90 9.67 7.92
C LEU A 39 -6.07 9.52 6.96
N HIS A 40 -5.97 10.07 5.75
CA HIS A 40 -6.98 9.90 4.71
C HIS A 40 -7.13 8.43 4.30
N PHE A 41 -6.03 7.71 4.08
CA PHE A 41 -6.05 6.28 3.78
C PHE A 41 -6.77 5.48 4.88
N ILE A 42 -6.36 5.72 6.13
CA ILE A 42 -6.92 5.06 7.31
C ILE A 42 -8.42 5.37 7.47
N ALA A 43 -8.81 6.64 7.36
CA ALA A 43 -10.20 7.07 7.50
C ALA A 43 -11.12 6.42 6.46
N LEU A 44 -10.67 6.33 5.20
CA LEU A 44 -11.45 5.68 4.15
C LEU A 44 -11.60 4.17 4.40
N PHE A 45 -10.52 3.49 4.83
CA PHE A 45 -10.59 2.06 5.16
C PHE A 45 -11.56 1.81 6.32
N PHE A 46 -11.52 2.63 7.37
CA PHE A 46 -12.45 2.53 8.49
C PHE A 46 -13.90 2.89 8.12
N GLY A 47 -14.11 3.70 7.08
CA GLY A 47 -15.44 3.92 6.50
C GLY A 47 -16.10 2.63 5.98
N PHE A 48 -15.30 1.64 5.56
CA PHE A 48 -15.76 0.27 5.28
C PHE A 48 -15.80 -0.58 6.55
N ALA A 49 -14.69 -0.60 7.32
CA ALA A 49 -14.50 -1.58 8.37
C ALA A 49 -15.46 -1.39 9.57
N ILE A 50 -15.75 -0.14 9.97
CA ILE A 50 -16.61 0.14 11.13
C ILE A 50 -18.05 -0.38 10.92
N PRO A 51 -18.75 -0.05 9.82
CA PRO A 51 -20.05 -0.63 9.51
C PRO A 51 -20.05 -2.17 9.49
N ALA A 52 -19.00 -2.77 8.93
CA ALA A 52 -18.87 -4.23 8.84
C ALA A 52 -18.72 -4.87 10.23
N ILE A 53 -17.92 -4.26 11.12
CA ILE A 53 -17.73 -4.69 12.51
C ILE A 53 -19.05 -4.59 13.28
N ILE A 54 -19.73 -3.44 13.20
CA ILE A 54 -21.00 -3.20 13.89
C ILE A 54 -22.03 -4.23 13.45
N GLY A 55 -22.19 -4.42 12.14
CA GLY A 55 -23.11 -5.41 11.60
C GLY A 55 -22.75 -6.83 12.04
N ALA A 56 -21.48 -7.24 11.99
CA ALA A 56 -21.08 -8.58 12.42
C ALA A 56 -21.41 -8.84 13.90
N ILE A 57 -21.20 -7.85 14.78
CA ILE A 57 -21.53 -7.95 16.21
C ILE A 57 -23.05 -8.04 16.41
N GLN A 58 -23.82 -7.14 15.79
CA GLN A 58 -25.29 -7.13 15.89
C GLN A 58 -25.94 -8.39 15.30
N GLY A 59 -25.31 -8.98 14.28
CA GLY A 59 -25.73 -10.24 13.68
C GLY A 59 -25.39 -11.49 14.50
N GLY A 60 -24.70 -11.36 15.64
CA GLY A 60 -24.29 -12.49 16.48
C GLY A 60 -23.00 -13.20 16.03
N TYR A 61 -22.26 -12.63 15.08
CA TYR A 61 -21.05 -13.20 14.49
C TYR A 61 -19.76 -12.49 14.92
N GLY A 62 -19.81 -11.68 16.00
CA GLY A 62 -18.67 -10.89 16.47
C GLY A 62 -17.39 -11.70 16.72
N TRP A 63 -17.49 -12.98 17.12
CA TRP A 63 -16.34 -13.84 17.34
C TRP A 63 -15.47 -14.04 16.09
N TYR A 64 -16.08 -14.06 14.89
CA TYR A 64 -15.34 -14.22 13.63
C TYR A 64 -14.46 -13.00 13.28
N LEU A 65 -14.68 -11.86 13.93
CA LEU A 65 -13.80 -10.68 13.79
C LEU A 65 -12.40 -10.95 14.34
N LEU A 66 -12.23 -11.87 15.29
CA LEU A 66 -10.90 -12.29 15.75
C LEU A 66 -10.11 -12.97 14.63
N GLY A 67 -10.78 -13.81 13.84
CA GLY A 67 -10.19 -14.41 12.64
C GLY A 67 -9.83 -13.36 11.59
N TRP A 68 -10.71 -12.36 11.40
CA TRP A 68 -10.43 -11.25 10.48
C TRP A 68 -9.24 -10.40 10.93
N ALA A 69 -9.15 -10.11 12.23
CA ALA A 69 -8.03 -9.36 12.81
C ALA A 69 -6.71 -10.14 12.69
N ALA A 70 -6.72 -11.43 13.04
CA ALA A 70 -5.55 -12.30 12.89
C ALA A 70 -5.08 -12.37 11.43
N TYR A 71 -6.02 -12.55 10.49
CA TYR A 71 -5.72 -12.51 9.06
C TYR A 71 -5.13 -11.16 8.65
N SER A 72 -5.73 -10.05 9.06
CA SER A 72 -5.28 -8.69 8.72
C SER A 72 -3.86 -8.44 9.21
N LEU A 73 -3.54 -8.84 10.45
CA LEU A 73 -2.19 -8.72 11.01
C LEU A 73 -1.17 -9.52 10.20
N ILE A 74 -1.45 -10.79 9.90
CA ILE A 74 -0.54 -11.63 9.11
C ILE A 74 -0.39 -11.07 7.69
N PHE A 75 -1.51 -10.65 7.09
CA PHE A 75 -1.52 -10.12 5.74
C PHE A 75 -0.71 -8.84 5.65
N PHE A 76 -1.00 -7.82 6.48
CA PHE A 76 -0.30 -6.54 6.40
C PHE A 76 1.14 -6.60 6.91
N GLU A 77 1.41 -7.21 8.06
CA GLU A 77 2.76 -7.18 8.66
C GLU A 77 3.76 -8.11 7.96
N LEU A 78 3.29 -9.23 7.39
CA LEU A 78 4.17 -10.25 6.82
C LEU A 78 3.97 -10.41 5.32
N TRP A 79 2.76 -10.75 4.88
CA TRP A 79 2.55 -11.22 3.50
C TRP A 79 2.58 -10.10 2.46
N GLU A 80 1.78 -9.05 2.64
CA GLU A 80 1.80 -7.83 1.82
C GLU A 80 3.18 -7.20 1.84
N GLY A 81 3.83 -7.20 3.02
CA GLY A 81 5.24 -6.82 3.18
C GLY A 81 6.16 -7.50 2.16
N ARG A 82 5.99 -8.81 1.95
CA ARG A 82 6.79 -9.62 1.02
C ARG A 82 6.47 -9.36 -0.44
N ILE A 83 5.18 -9.28 -0.79
CA ILE A 83 4.73 -9.32 -2.18
C ILE A 83 4.49 -7.94 -2.79
N LEU A 84 4.35 -6.89 -1.96
CA LEU A 84 3.99 -5.54 -2.42
C LEU A 84 4.88 -4.46 -1.80
N CYS A 85 4.99 -4.41 -0.46
CA CYS A 85 5.71 -3.31 0.19
C CYS A 85 7.21 -3.35 -0.13
N SER A 86 7.81 -4.53 -0.14
CA SER A 86 9.21 -4.76 -0.53
C SER A 86 9.56 -4.22 -1.92
N HIS A 87 8.58 -4.05 -2.82
CA HIS A 87 8.76 -3.48 -4.16
C HIS A 87 8.66 -1.96 -4.22
N CYS A 88 8.27 -1.33 -3.11
CA CYS A 88 8.04 0.11 -3.02
C CYS A 88 9.33 0.87 -2.67
N PRO A 89 9.64 2.01 -3.32
CA PRO A 89 10.78 2.83 -2.95
C PRO A 89 10.81 3.28 -1.48
N TYR A 90 9.65 3.41 -0.81
CA TYR A 90 9.60 3.68 0.63
C TYR A 90 10.26 2.56 1.46
N TYR A 91 10.24 1.32 0.98
CA TYR A 91 10.81 0.19 1.71
C TYR A 91 12.33 0.19 1.75
N ALA A 92 12.96 0.91 0.81
CA ALA A 92 14.40 1.09 0.73
C ALA A 92 14.98 2.08 1.76
N GLU A 93 14.13 2.68 2.61
CA GLU A 93 14.60 3.49 3.74
C GLU A 93 15.50 2.67 4.66
N ASP A 94 16.41 3.34 5.36
CA ASP A 94 17.10 2.73 6.48
C ASP A 94 16.14 2.41 7.64
N GLY A 95 16.61 1.59 8.59
CA GLY A 95 15.83 1.20 9.77
C GLY A 95 14.91 0.00 9.56
N ARG A 96 14.16 -0.37 10.60
CA ARG A 96 13.32 -1.58 10.63
C ARG A 96 11.83 -1.32 10.46
N VAL A 97 11.42 -0.06 10.43
CA VAL A 97 10.02 0.35 10.34
C VAL A 97 9.81 1.09 9.04
N LEU A 98 8.68 0.85 8.38
CA LEU A 98 8.30 1.51 7.14
C LEU A 98 7.58 2.84 7.42
N HIS A 99 8.09 3.95 6.88
CA HIS A 99 7.38 5.23 6.88
C HIS A 99 6.75 5.47 5.51
N CYS A 100 5.50 5.02 5.31
CA CYS A 100 4.77 5.25 4.06
C CYS A 100 3.34 5.72 4.30
N ILE A 101 2.69 6.21 3.25
CA ILE A 101 1.35 6.83 3.31
C ILE A 101 0.18 5.83 3.44
N ALA A 102 0.45 4.52 3.51
CA ALA A 102 -0.60 3.49 3.52
C ALA A 102 -0.37 2.46 4.62
N ASN A 103 0.82 1.88 4.69
CA ASN A 103 1.18 0.85 5.66
C ASN A 103 2.33 1.35 6.56
N TYR A 104 2.11 2.50 7.20
CA TYR A 104 3.05 3.08 8.16
C TYR A 104 3.19 2.16 9.38
N GLY A 105 4.41 1.98 9.87
CA GLY A 105 4.65 1.17 11.07
C GLY A 105 4.96 -0.29 10.78
N LEU A 106 4.77 -0.75 9.52
CA LEU A 106 5.09 -2.11 9.11
C LEU A 106 6.55 -2.45 9.44
N PHE A 107 6.75 -3.62 10.06
CA PHE A 107 8.09 -4.10 10.37
C PHE A 107 8.75 -4.74 9.15
N LYS A 108 9.89 -4.20 8.71
CA LYS A 108 10.60 -4.60 7.49
C LYS A 108 11.38 -5.91 7.71
N VAL A 109 10.67 -7.04 7.63
CA VAL A 109 11.26 -8.40 7.73
C VAL A 109 11.94 -8.85 6.43
N TRP A 110 11.48 -8.32 5.29
CA TRP A 110 11.93 -8.74 3.96
C TRP A 110 13.03 -7.82 3.42
N ARG A 111 13.66 -8.25 2.32
CA ARG A 111 14.61 -7.40 1.60
C ARG A 111 13.87 -6.49 0.63
N PHE A 112 14.50 -5.37 0.30
CA PHE A 112 14.01 -4.50 -0.76
C PHE A 112 14.17 -5.17 -2.13
N HIS A 113 13.12 -5.12 -2.94
CA HIS A 113 12.97 -5.76 -4.25
C HIS A 113 12.59 -4.71 -5.31
N PRO A 114 13.55 -3.91 -5.83
CA PRO A 114 13.25 -2.78 -6.72
C PRO A 114 12.59 -3.15 -8.04
N GLU A 115 12.63 -4.44 -8.44
CA GLU A 115 12.01 -4.98 -9.63
C GLU A 115 10.47 -4.92 -9.61
N PRO A 116 9.81 -4.96 -10.78
CA PRO A 116 8.36 -5.11 -10.86
C PRO A 116 7.87 -6.40 -10.18
N MET A 117 6.70 -6.32 -9.52
CA MET A 117 6.00 -7.50 -9.00
C MET A 117 5.77 -8.53 -10.11
N SER A 118 6.04 -9.80 -9.80
CA SER A 118 5.73 -10.94 -10.65
C SER A 118 4.21 -11.13 -10.81
N LYS A 119 3.81 -11.93 -11.82
CA LYS A 119 2.39 -12.30 -12.02
C LYS A 119 1.81 -13.03 -10.80
N ALA A 120 2.62 -13.89 -10.17
CA ALA A 120 2.22 -14.63 -8.97
C ALA A 120 1.97 -13.70 -7.78
N GLU A 121 2.86 -12.74 -7.53
CA GLU A 121 2.70 -11.75 -6.44
C GLU A 121 1.46 -10.87 -6.66
N LYS A 122 1.20 -10.45 -7.91
CA LYS A 122 -0.03 -9.71 -8.25
C LYS A 122 -1.29 -10.53 -7.98
N ALA A 123 -1.29 -11.81 -8.36
CA ALA A 123 -2.42 -12.70 -8.09
C ALA A 123 -2.65 -12.89 -6.58
N GLN A 124 -1.57 -13.11 -5.81
CA GLN A 124 -1.64 -13.22 -4.36
C GLN A 124 -2.18 -11.96 -3.69
N LEU A 125 -1.78 -10.77 -4.17
CA LEU A 125 -2.30 -9.51 -3.67
C LEU A 125 -3.81 -9.39 -3.91
N TRP A 126 -4.28 -9.72 -5.11
CA TRP A 126 -5.72 -9.69 -5.42
C TRP A 126 -6.52 -10.67 -4.59
N VAL A 127 -6.03 -11.89 -4.41
CA VAL A 127 -6.65 -12.89 -3.52
C VAL A 127 -6.70 -12.36 -2.09
N GLY A 128 -5.59 -11.81 -1.59
CA GLY A 128 -5.52 -11.30 -0.23
C GLY A 128 -6.46 -10.13 0.04
N LEU A 129 -6.49 -9.14 -0.87
CA LEU A 129 -7.42 -8.02 -0.78
C LEU A 129 -8.88 -8.48 -0.91
N SER A 130 -9.17 -9.47 -1.75
CA SER A 130 -10.52 -10.03 -1.87
C SER A 130 -10.98 -10.72 -0.59
N ILE A 131 -10.09 -11.46 0.08
CA ILE A 131 -10.36 -12.04 1.40
C ILE A 131 -10.56 -10.93 2.42
N LEU A 132 -9.63 -9.98 2.52
CA LEU A 132 -9.71 -8.88 3.50
C LEU A 132 -11.03 -8.10 3.39
N MET A 133 -11.41 -7.70 2.19
CA MET A 133 -12.61 -6.88 1.95
C MET A 133 -13.88 -7.72 1.95
N GLY A 134 -13.82 -8.98 1.48
CA GLY A 134 -14.97 -9.86 1.34
C GLY A 134 -15.35 -10.58 2.65
N PHE A 135 -14.39 -10.82 3.55
CA PHE A 135 -14.56 -11.64 4.74
C PHE A 135 -15.78 -11.27 5.61
N PRO A 136 -16.10 -9.98 5.86
CA PRO A 136 -17.25 -9.65 6.71
C PRO A 136 -18.61 -9.98 6.09
N PHE A 137 -18.72 -9.97 4.75
CA PHE A 137 -20.02 -10.02 4.06
C PHE A 137 -20.83 -11.29 4.28
N PRO A 138 -20.25 -12.52 4.25
CA PRO A 138 -20.99 -13.73 4.61
C PRO A 138 -21.68 -13.62 5.98
N PHE A 139 -21.01 -13.06 6.98
CA PHE A 139 -21.56 -12.90 8.33
C PHE A 139 -22.64 -11.82 8.41
N LEU A 140 -22.47 -10.73 7.67
CA LEU A 140 -23.51 -9.69 7.55
C LEU A 140 -24.80 -10.25 6.92
N LEU A 141 -24.66 -11.10 5.89
CA LEU A 141 -25.79 -11.72 5.22
C LEU A 141 -26.48 -12.78 6.10
N LEU A 142 -25.69 -13.66 6.75
CA LEU A 142 -26.21 -14.68 7.67
C LEU A 142 -26.91 -14.04 8.89
N GLY A 143 -26.34 -12.95 9.42
CA GLY A 143 -26.92 -12.16 10.51
C GLY A 143 -28.10 -11.26 10.09
N ARG A 144 -28.51 -11.30 8.81
CA ARG A 144 -29.58 -10.48 8.21
C ARG A 144 -29.34 -8.96 8.36
N GLN A 145 -28.08 -8.54 8.46
CA GLN A 145 -27.65 -7.15 8.65
C GLN A 145 -27.48 -6.44 7.31
N PHE A 146 -28.53 -6.43 6.48
CA PHE A 146 -28.46 -5.93 5.10
C PHE A 146 -28.13 -4.44 5.01
N ALA A 147 -28.64 -3.61 5.94
CA ALA A 147 -28.30 -2.19 5.97
C ALA A 147 -26.79 -1.99 6.19
N TRP A 148 -26.20 -2.69 7.17
CA TRP A 148 -24.77 -2.65 7.42
C TRP A 148 -23.95 -3.23 6.27
N ALA A 149 -24.43 -4.28 5.60
CA ALA A 149 -23.81 -4.80 4.39
C ALA A 149 -23.77 -3.76 3.27
N LEU A 150 -24.87 -3.04 3.03
CA LEU A 150 -24.93 -1.98 2.02
C LEU A 150 -24.00 -0.80 2.34
N VAL A 151 -23.99 -0.35 3.60
CA VAL A 151 -23.11 0.75 4.03
C VAL A 151 -21.64 0.32 3.92
N SER A 152 -21.30 -0.91 4.33
CA SER A 152 -19.94 -1.46 4.18
C SER A 152 -19.52 -1.54 2.72
N LEU A 153 -20.40 -2.05 1.84
CA LEU A 153 -20.14 -2.14 0.41
C LEU A 153 -19.91 -0.77 -0.22
N TRP A 154 -20.73 0.21 0.15
CA TRP A 154 -20.56 1.59 -0.29
C TRP A 154 -19.25 2.19 0.20
N GLY A 155 -18.89 1.98 1.48
CA GLY A 155 -17.60 2.37 2.05
C GLY A 155 -16.41 1.74 1.32
N ALA A 156 -16.50 0.45 0.98
CA ALA A 156 -15.47 -0.23 0.20
C ALA A 156 -15.34 0.34 -1.22
N GLY A 157 -16.48 0.62 -1.88
CA GLY A 157 -16.50 1.27 -3.19
C GLY A 157 -15.85 2.66 -3.16
N LEU A 158 -16.20 3.48 -2.16
CA LEU A 158 -15.59 4.78 -1.92
C LEU A 158 -14.08 4.69 -1.65
N PHE A 159 -13.66 3.72 -0.82
CA PHE A 159 -12.25 3.47 -0.54
C PHE A 159 -11.46 3.22 -1.83
N PHE A 160 -11.87 2.23 -2.64
CA PHE A 160 -11.17 1.91 -3.89
C PHE A 160 -11.24 3.03 -4.93
N TRP A 161 -12.38 3.72 -5.05
CA TRP A 161 -12.51 4.86 -5.97
C TRP A 161 -11.57 6.00 -5.57
N THR A 162 -11.56 6.37 -4.28
CA THR A 162 -10.74 7.47 -3.76
C THR A 162 -9.25 7.11 -3.83
N LEU A 163 -8.89 5.88 -3.48
CA LEU A 163 -7.53 5.38 -3.66
C LEU A 163 -7.09 5.51 -5.10
N ARG A 164 -7.85 4.94 -6.04
CA ARG A 164 -7.49 4.94 -7.47
C ARG A 164 -7.36 6.36 -8.02
N ARG A 165 -8.22 7.28 -7.59
CA ARG A 165 -8.28 8.65 -8.10
C ARG A 165 -7.18 9.54 -7.52
N TYR A 166 -6.89 9.45 -6.23
CA TYR A 166 -6.05 10.44 -5.53
C TYR A 166 -4.75 9.88 -4.93
N THR A 167 -4.70 8.58 -4.64
CA THR A 167 -3.51 7.96 -4.03
C THR A 167 -2.72 7.19 -5.08
N CYS A 168 -3.34 6.21 -5.75
CA CYS A 168 -2.69 5.35 -6.73
C CYS A 168 -2.28 6.07 -8.02
N SER A 169 -2.89 7.22 -8.32
CA SER A 169 -2.54 8.09 -9.45
C SER A 169 -1.28 8.93 -9.20
N GLN A 170 -0.77 8.93 -7.96
CA GLN A 170 0.42 9.66 -7.54
C GLN A 170 1.41 8.78 -6.77
N CYS A 171 1.11 7.50 -6.57
CA CYS A 171 1.91 6.60 -5.72
C CYS A 171 3.19 6.15 -6.44
N VAL A 172 4.31 6.14 -5.72
CA VAL A 172 5.61 5.71 -6.26
C VAL A 172 5.82 4.19 -6.26
N ASN A 173 4.89 3.41 -5.73
CA ASN A 173 4.89 1.94 -5.88
C ASN A 173 4.29 1.56 -7.25
N PHE A 174 5.07 1.74 -8.32
CA PHE A 174 4.62 1.48 -9.69
C PHE A 174 4.38 -0.02 -9.99
N SER A 175 4.93 -0.92 -9.16
CA SER A 175 4.72 -2.37 -9.29
C SER A 175 3.29 -2.79 -8.91
N CYS A 176 2.62 -1.99 -8.08
CA CYS A 176 1.28 -2.28 -7.57
C CYS A 176 0.25 -2.30 -8.72
N PRO A 177 -0.61 -3.34 -8.82
CA PRO A 177 -1.62 -3.42 -9.88
C PRO A 177 -2.73 -2.35 -9.77
N LEU A 178 -2.85 -1.66 -8.62
CA LEU A 178 -3.78 -0.54 -8.45
C LEU A 178 -3.19 0.80 -8.94
N ASN A 179 -1.88 0.87 -9.19
CA ASN A 179 -1.20 2.09 -9.60
C ASN A 179 -1.72 2.58 -10.97
N THR A 180 -1.97 3.89 -11.07
CA THR A 180 -2.50 4.54 -12.27
C THR A 180 -1.68 5.76 -12.68
N VAL A 181 -0.45 5.88 -12.18
CA VAL A 181 0.47 6.95 -12.55
C VAL A 181 0.76 6.88 -14.07
N PRO A 182 0.65 8.02 -14.79
CA PRO A 182 1.00 8.07 -16.21
C PRO A 182 2.43 7.62 -16.51
N GLN A 183 2.62 6.93 -17.62
CA GLN A 183 3.90 6.31 -17.97
C GLN A 183 5.04 7.33 -18.07
N GLU A 184 4.77 8.56 -18.53
CA GLU A 184 5.78 9.61 -18.61
C GLU A 184 6.37 9.98 -17.23
N LEU A 185 5.55 9.92 -16.17
CA LEU A 185 6.02 10.18 -14.81
C LEU A 185 6.79 9.00 -14.23
N VAL A 186 6.37 7.78 -14.55
CA VAL A 186 7.08 6.55 -14.18
C VAL A 186 8.49 6.56 -14.79
N ASP A 187 8.59 6.88 -16.08
CA ASP A 187 9.86 6.92 -16.81
C ASP A 187 10.80 7.99 -16.25
N GLU A 188 10.29 9.19 -16.01
CA GLU A 188 11.07 10.28 -15.42
C GLU A 188 11.54 9.95 -14.01
N TYR A 189 10.71 9.27 -13.20
CA TYR A 189 11.11 8.81 -11.88
C TYR A 189 12.21 7.74 -11.97
N LEU A 190 12.06 6.73 -12.83
CA LEU A 190 13.02 5.64 -12.99
C LEU A 190 14.37 6.13 -13.52
N ARG A 191 14.38 7.13 -14.42
CA ARG A 191 15.62 7.78 -14.90
C ARG A 191 16.41 8.44 -13.77
N ARG A 192 15.70 8.99 -12.77
CA ARG A 192 16.30 9.64 -11.58
C ARG A 192 16.62 8.65 -10.46
N ASN A 193 16.24 7.38 -10.60
CA ASN A 193 16.41 6.37 -9.59
C ASN A 193 17.17 5.17 -10.18
N PRO A 194 18.52 5.22 -10.22
CA PRO A 194 19.32 4.22 -10.93
C PRO A 194 19.09 2.78 -10.45
N VAL A 195 18.85 2.58 -9.16
CA VAL A 195 18.59 1.26 -8.58
C VAL A 195 17.32 0.64 -9.16
N MET A 196 16.22 1.40 -9.17
CA MET A 196 14.97 0.93 -9.75
C MET A 196 15.02 0.91 -11.28
N GLY A 197 15.58 1.95 -11.92
CA GLY A 197 15.73 2.02 -13.37
C GLY A 197 16.45 0.80 -13.94
N LYS A 198 17.55 0.37 -13.30
CA LYS A 198 18.26 -0.86 -13.66
C LYS A 198 17.40 -2.12 -13.48
N ALA A 199 16.70 -2.25 -12.35
CA ALA A 199 15.84 -3.41 -12.08
C ALA A 199 14.63 -3.50 -13.05
N TRP A 200 14.21 -2.37 -13.61
CA TRP A 200 13.12 -2.26 -14.58
C TRP A 200 13.59 -2.36 -16.05
N GLY A 201 14.89 -2.58 -16.29
CA GLY A 201 15.46 -2.64 -17.64
C GLY A 201 15.46 -1.29 -18.37
N LYS A 202 15.33 -0.18 -17.64
CA LYS A 202 15.33 1.19 -18.18
C LYS A 202 16.65 1.92 -17.91
N ALA A 203 17.74 1.18 -17.78
CA ALA A 203 19.04 1.76 -17.52
C ALA A 203 19.38 2.81 -18.59
N VAL A 204 19.64 4.03 -18.11
CA VAL A 204 20.58 4.97 -18.73
C VAL A 204 21.95 4.64 -18.16
#